data_AF-A0A941X3X9-F1
#
_entry.id   AF-A0A941X3X9-F1
#
_cell.length_a   1.000
_cell.length_b   1.000
_cell.length_c   1.000
_cell.angle_alpha   90.00
_cell.angle_beta   90.00
_cell.angle_gamma   90.00
#
_symmetry.space_group_name_H-M   'P 1'
#
loop_
_entity.id
_entity.type
_entity.pdbx_description
1 polymer ?
#
loop_
_entity_poly.entity_id
_entity_poly.type
_entity_poly.pdbx_seq_one_letter_code
_entity_poly.pdbx_strand_id
1 'polypeptide(L)'
;MSKLEKKLKTDMRKKMLDTNPSDELYERVKKELNMKEKQKQYQVNKTYKRWVPILATSFCILLAIVIGVIALNNKKVNAKEYNAIVQVDVNPSIQMVVDEENKVLSITGLNDEGKMIIYGEAIVGKNLDEALEIIVKIETDLGYLVEGSDDNKVTLTISANTEEITNKIEEFSRNTLNKVLEETGVIATIETAKGYAEEELKLLAKELDPTLTEEEINNFNYNDYVHVVQLYHLEVADLASVKLEEMYNEFKNYQISITEKEAVKNAVNHLDIIYQGLIHAYNLAYDALNNAYTSMQDGYYSQFIDPTSEYQKAWLELAELKQAYLDQRVVVANLTEEETDEKIFQEVQKLESLKREYEAKLAILESIEKASSTVYETLVLVFETSLETMKKIEEQLPDSIQTITFETLIDTENKLNEFKQEVCDTFEAKYQEAIDNAKETLQARKEALRASLHNNDSQLYE
;
A
#
# COMPACT_ATOMS: atom_id res chain seq x y z
N MET A 1 -29.79 -21.16 -51.90
CA MET A 1 -29.52 -19.71 -52.06
C MET A 1 -29.90 -19.25 -53.44
N SER A 2 -30.74 -18.21 -53.54
CA SER A 2 -31.24 -17.69 -54.81
C SER A 2 -30.21 -16.79 -55.51
N LYS A 3 -30.31 -16.61 -56.83
CA LYS A 3 -29.44 -15.69 -57.60
C LYS A 3 -29.46 -14.25 -57.05
N LEU A 4 -30.52 -13.86 -56.33
CA LEU A 4 -30.67 -12.57 -55.68
C LEU A 4 -29.76 -12.44 -54.44
N GLU A 5 -29.64 -13.50 -53.62
CA GLU A 5 -28.73 -13.51 -52.46
C GLU A 5 -27.26 -13.45 -52.86
N LYS A 6 -26.88 -14.14 -53.94
CA LYS A 6 -25.50 -14.07 -54.47
C LYS A 6 -25.17 -12.67 -55.00
N LYS A 7 -26.12 -12.00 -55.65
CA LYS A 7 -25.93 -10.64 -56.14
C LYS A 7 -25.87 -9.62 -55.00
N LEU A 8 -26.75 -9.78 -54.00
CA LEU A 8 -26.75 -8.93 -52.79
C LEU A 8 -25.46 -9.08 -51.99
N LYS A 9 -24.95 -10.31 -51.78
CA LYS A 9 -23.65 -10.55 -51.14
C LYS A 9 -22.48 -9.98 -51.92
N THR A 10 -22.55 -9.97 -53.26
CA THR A 10 -21.47 -9.44 -54.10
C THR A 10 -21.49 -7.91 -54.14
N ASP A 11 -22.66 -7.28 -54.18
CA ASP A 11 -22.82 -5.83 -54.08
C ASP A 11 -22.50 -5.31 -52.66
N MET A 12 -22.81 -6.08 -51.61
CA MET A 12 -22.40 -5.77 -50.23
C MET A 12 -20.89 -5.89 -50.05
N ARG A 13 -20.25 -6.94 -50.61
CA ARG A 13 -18.78 -7.06 -50.62
C ARG A 13 -18.09 -5.93 -51.38
N LYS A 14 -18.71 -5.43 -52.45
CA LYS A 14 -18.16 -4.34 -53.27
C LYS A 14 -18.42 -2.95 -52.66
N LYS A 15 -19.43 -2.81 -51.80
CA LYS A 15 -19.70 -1.60 -51.00
C LYS A 15 -18.93 -1.54 -49.67
N MET A 16 -18.44 -2.67 -49.16
CA MET A 16 -17.61 -2.75 -47.95
C MET A 16 -16.10 -2.65 -48.23
N LEU A 17 -15.68 -2.42 -49.48
CA LEU A 17 -14.28 -2.38 -49.88
C LEU A 17 -13.76 -0.97 -50.16
N ASP A 18 -14.44 0.06 -49.65
CA ASP A 18 -13.94 1.44 -49.72
C ASP A 18 -14.43 2.29 -48.53
N THR A 19 -14.02 1.89 -47.33
CA THR A 19 -13.72 2.77 -46.19
C THR A 19 -12.93 1.92 -45.20
N ASN A 20 -11.61 2.04 -45.26
CA ASN A 20 -10.68 1.46 -44.29
C ASN A 20 -10.56 2.42 -43.10
N PRO A 21 -11.01 2.10 -41.88
CA PRO A 21 -10.71 2.89 -40.69
C PRO A 21 -9.61 2.21 -39.89
N SER A 22 -8.44 1.91 -40.50
CA SER A 22 -7.35 1.23 -39.76
C SER A 22 -6.28 2.16 -39.19
N ASP A 23 -6.20 3.44 -39.60
CA ASP A 23 -5.23 4.40 -39.04
C ASP A 23 -5.91 5.65 -38.45
N GLU A 24 -7.05 6.07 -39.01
CA GLU A 24 -7.81 7.24 -38.53
C GLU A 24 -8.52 7.01 -37.19
N LEU A 25 -8.97 5.78 -36.91
CA LEU A 25 -9.65 5.45 -35.65
C LEU A 25 -8.67 5.48 -34.47
N TYR A 26 -7.48 4.88 -34.66
CA TYR A 26 -6.39 4.88 -33.70
C TYR A 26 -5.91 6.31 -33.38
N GLU A 27 -5.69 7.14 -34.40
CA GLU A 27 -5.29 8.55 -34.21
C GLU A 27 -6.41 9.43 -33.64
N ARG A 28 -7.69 9.12 -33.90
CA ARG A 28 -8.84 9.85 -33.34
C ARG A 28 -9.04 9.54 -31.85
N VAL A 29 -8.90 8.28 -31.44
CA VAL A 29 -8.93 7.85 -30.03
C VAL A 29 -7.76 8.49 -29.26
N LYS A 30 -6.54 8.48 -29.84
CA LYS A 30 -5.36 9.15 -29.27
C LYS A 30 -5.54 10.66 -29.12
N LYS A 31 -6.20 11.31 -30.08
CA LYS A 31 -6.50 12.75 -30.05
C LYS A 31 -7.61 13.10 -29.05
N GLU A 32 -8.61 12.25 -28.85
CA GLU A 32 -9.67 12.48 -27.84
C GLU A 32 -9.18 12.26 -26.41
N LEU A 33 -8.28 11.30 -26.19
CA LEU A 33 -7.59 11.11 -24.90
C LEU A 33 -6.72 12.35 -24.54
N ASN A 34 -6.12 13.00 -25.53
CA ASN A 34 -5.32 14.23 -25.35
C ASN A 34 -6.14 15.54 -25.31
N MET A 35 -7.46 15.53 -25.56
CA MET A 35 -8.30 16.74 -25.63
C MET A 35 -9.26 16.95 -24.43
N LYS A 36 -9.01 16.31 -23.28
CA LYS A 36 -9.62 16.74 -22.01
C LYS A 36 -8.75 17.78 -21.30
N GLU A 37 -8.41 18.89 -21.97
CA GLU A 37 -8.09 20.14 -21.25
C GLU A 37 -9.39 20.62 -20.55
N LYS A 38 -9.56 20.20 -19.29
CA LYS A 38 -10.73 20.51 -18.47
C LYS A 38 -10.93 22.03 -18.39
N GLN A 39 -11.96 22.55 -19.05
CA GLN A 39 -12.51 23.87 -18.75
C GLN A 39 -13.03 23.87 -17.30
N LYS A 40 -12.34 24.62 -16.44
CA LYS A 40 -12.72 24.84 -15.04
C LYS A 40 -14.10 25.49 -14.94
N GLN A 41 -15.05 24.79 -14.32
CA GLN A 41 -16.12 25.42 -13.53
C GLN A 41 -16.28 24.69 -12.21
N TYR A 42 -15.46 25.10 -11.23
CA TYR A 42 -15.63 24.77 -9.83
C TYR A 42 -16.73 25.65 -9.24
N GLN A 43 -17.81 25.04 -8.74
CA GLN A 43 -18.64 25.64 -7.70
C GLN A 43 -18.46 24.83 -6.42
N VAL A 44 -17.41 25.19 -5.68
CA VAL A 44 -17.22 24.77 -4.29
C VAL A 44 -17.94 25.78 -3.42
N ASN A 45 -19.01 25.36 -2.73
CA ASN A 45 -19.51 26.13 -1.60
C ASN A 45 -18.51 25.97 -0.44
N LYS A 46 -17.85 27.08 -0.14
CA LYS A 46 -16.84 27.26 0.89
C LYS A 46 -17.51 27.75 2.18
N THR A 47 -17.20 27.15 3.32
CA THR A 47 -17.06 27.88 4.60
C THR A 47 -16.06 27.23 5.57
N TYR A 48 -14.93 27.93 5.76
CA TYR A 48 -14.04 28.17 6.93
C TYR A 48 -13.52 27.00 7.81
N LYS A 49 -12.22 26.67 7.74
CA LYS A 49 -11.02 27.20 8.48
C LYS A 49 -10.92 26.83 9.98
N ARG A 50 -9.96 25.96 10.31
CA ARG A 50 -8.96 26.19 11.37
C ARG A 50 -7.59 25.78 10.84
N TRP A 51 -6.58 26.57 11.20
CA TRP A 51 -5.21 26.49 10.68
C TRP A 51 -4.36 25.64 11.62
N VAL A 52 -3.81 24.55 11.10
CA VAL A 52 -2.60 23.90 11.62
C VAL A 52 -1.65 23.76 10.41
N PRO A 53 -0.41 24.24 10.47
CA PRO A 53 0.54 24.06 9.38
C PRO A 53 1.13 22.65 9.51
N ILE A 54 0.37 21.63 9.14
CA ILE A 54 0.99 20.38 8.68
C ILE A 54 1.48 20.73 7.29
N LEU A 55 2.76 20.47 7.00
CA LEU A 55 3.24 20.41 5.62
C LEU A 55 2.49 19.25 4.95
N ALA A 56 1.25 19.49 4.53
CA ALA A 56 0.48 18.63 3.65
C ALA A 56 1.09 18.79 2.26
N THR A 57 2.32 18.31 2.10
CA THR A 57 2.80 17.91 0.79
C THR A 57 1.95 16.72 0.42
N SER A 58 1.01 16.94 -0.52
CA SER A 58 0.35 15.84 -1.23
C SER A 58 1.42 14.82 -1.59
N PHE A 59 1.17 13.57 -1.26
CA PHE A 59 2.19 12.54 -1.36
C PHE A 59 2.52 12.25 -2.84
N CYS A 60 1.56 12.52 -3.71
CA CYS A 60 1.72 12.67 -5.15
C CYS A 60 2.89 13.62 -5.58
N ILE A 61 3.30 14.61 -4.75
CA ILE A 61 4.47 15.48 -5.03
C ILE A 61 5.80 14.75 -4.79
N LEU A 62 5.85 13.78 -3.85
CA LEU A 62 7.02 12.93 -3.62
C LEU A 62 7.20 11.91 -4.75
N LEU A 63 6.08 11.37 -5.28
CA LEU A 63 6.06 10.49 -6.45
C LEU A 63 6.68 11.13 -7.70
N ALA A 64 6.40 12.40 -8.00
CA ALA A 64 6.95 13.09 -9.17
C ALA A 64 8.49 13.22 -9.18
N ILE A 65 9.16 13.08 -8.03
CA ILE A 65 10.63 13.12 -7.91
C ILE A 65 11.25 11.72 -8.02
N VAL A 66 10.46 10.68 -7.71
CA VAL A 66 10.88 9.29 -7.55
C VAL A 66 10.61 8.46 -8.81
N ILE A 67 9.64 8.86 -9.64
CA ILE A 67 9.18 8.14 -10.85
C ILE A 67 10.09 8.33 -12.08
N GLY A 68 11.07 9.23 -12.04
CA GLY A 68 12.01 9.39 -13.14
C GLY A 68 13.08 8.31 -13.09
N VAL A 69 13.07 7.39 -14.07
CA VAL A 69 14.04 6.32 -14.36
C VAL A 69 13.48 4.94 -14.02
N ILE A 70 12.78 4.34 -14.98
CA ILE A 70 13.03 2.99 -15.53
C ILE A 70 11.86 2.70 -16.48
N ALA A 71 12.08 2.89 -17.77
CA ALA A 71 11.87 1.88 -18.82
C ALA A 71 11.82 2.58 -20.19
N LEU A 72 12.42 1.95 -21.20
CA LEU A 72 12.53 2.40 -22.61
C LEU A 72 13.70 3.34 -22.93
N ASN A 73 14.92 2.99 -22.49
CA ASN A 73 16.10 2.99 -23.37
C ASN A 73 17.30 2.34 -22.68
N ASN A 74 18.16 1.70 -23.46
CA ASN A 74 19.45 1.06 -23.09
C ASN A 74 20.50 2.01 -22.47
N LYS A 75 20.12 2.94 -21.61
CA LYS A 75 21.02 3.64 -20.70
C LYS A 75 20.59 3.27 -19.30
N LYS A 76 21.38 2.38 -18.68
CA LYS A 76 21.54 2.31 -17.23
C LYS A 76 21.89 3.73 -16.74
N VAL A 77 20.87 4.53 -16.45
CA VAL A 77 21.03 5.62 -15.51
C VAL A 77 21.37 4.89 -14.21
N ASN A 78 22.48 5.27 -13.59
CA ASN A 78 23.00 4.58 -12.40
C ASN A 78 21.97 4.69 -11.26
N ALA A 79 20.98 3.79 -11.23
CA ALA A 79 20.32 3.43 -10.00
C ALA A 79 21.45 3.02 -9.06
N LYS A 80 21.58 3.69 -7.92
CA LYS A 80 22.55 3.28 -6.90
C LYS A 80 22.31 1.80 -6.65
N GLU A 81 23.37 0.99 -6.69
CA GLU A 81 23.23 -0.42 -6.34
C GLU A 81 22.79 -0.48 -4.87
N TYR A 82 21.61 -1.07 -4.64
CA TYR A 82 21.05 -1.29 -3.32
C TYR A 82 21.64 -2.58 -2.74
N ASN A 83 21.81 -2.63 -1.44
CA ASN A 83 22.44 -3.78 -0.82
C ASN A 83 21.44 -4.75 -0.21
N ALA A 84 20.41 -4.24 0.47
CA ALA A 84 19.51 -5.08 1.24
C ALA A 84 18.18 -4.42 1.61
N ILE A 85 17.23 -5.29 1.93
CA ILE A 85 16.04 -4.98 2.72
C ILE A 85 16.29 -5.45 4.15
N VAL A 86 16.10 -4.57 5.12
CA VAL A 86 16.27 -4.83 6.55
C VAL A 86 14.91 -4.66 7.23
N GLN A 87 14.44 -5.68 7.93
CA GLN A 87 13.23 -5.60 8.76
C GLN A 87 13.58 -5.79 10.23
N VAL A 88 12.90 -5.02 11.07
CA VAL A 88 12.99 -5.08 12.53
C VAL A 88 11.60 -5.30 13.09
N ASP A 89 11.44 -6.39 13.84
CA ASP A 89 10.18 -6.76 14.48
C ASP A 89 10.36 -6.89 15.99
N VAL A 90 9.76 -5.98 16.74
CA VAL A 90 9.54 -6.10 18.18
C VAL A 90 8.06 -6.39 18.49
N ASN A 91 7.16 -6.09 17.53
CA ASN A 91 5.70 -5.86 17.64
C ASN A 91 5.37 -4.39 17.94
N PRO A 92 6.14 -3.47 17.34
CA PRO A 92 5.95 -2.99 15.95
C PRO A 92 6.79 -3.73 14.88
N SER A 93 6.45 -3.58 13.60
CA SER A 93 7.17 -4.19 12.46
C SER A 93 7.52 -3.15 11.39
N ILE A 94 8.81 -3.00 11.08
CA ILE A 94 9.35 -1.92 10.23
C ILE A 94 10.27 -2.51 9.17
N GLN A 95 10.17 -2.03 7.93
CA GLN A 95 11.02 -2.42 6.81
C GLN A 95 11.76 -1.22 6.23
N MET A 96 13.05 -1.40 5.94
CA MET A 96 13.94 -0.40 5.34
C MET A 96 14.65 -0.97 4.11
N VAL A 97 14.88 -0.12 3.10
CA VAL A 97 15.83 -0.42 2.02
C VAL A 97 17.11 0.37 2.27
N VAL A 98 18.27 -0.30 2.21
CA VAL A 98 19.59 0.31 2.44
C VAL A 98 20.52 0.18 1.23
N ASP A 99 21.35 1.19 1.01
CA ASP A 99 22.39 1.18 -0.03
C ASP A 99 23.70 0.52 0.42
N GLU A 100 24.71 0.54 -0.46
CA GLU A 100 25.99 -0.09 -0.20
C GLU A 100 26.81 0.46 0.97
N GLU A 101 26.52 1.69 1.34
CA GLU A 101 27.12 2.40 2.46
C GLU A 101 26.29 2.24 3.75
N ASN A 102 25.31 1.32 3.75
CA ASN A 102 24.30 1.13 4.79
C ASN A 102 23.42 2.37 5.02
N LYS A 103 23.24 3.23 4.01
CA LYS A 103 22.36 4.39 4.12
C LYS A 103 20.91 3.99 3.88
N VAL A 104 20.00 4.39 4.76
CA VAL A 104 18.56 4.16 4.60
C VAL A 104 18.03 5.03 3.46
N LEU A 105 17.43 4.38 2.47
CA LEU A 105 16.87 5.03 1.28
C LEU A 105 15.35 5.16 1.32
N SER A 106 14.69 4.23 2.00
CA SER A 106 13.25 4.24 2.22
C SER A 106 12.92 3.42 3.45
N ILE A 107 11.76 3.69 4.04
CA ILE A 107 11.28 3.03 5.25
C ILE A 107 9.74 2.97 5.21
N THR A 108 9.16 1.87 5.67
CA THR A 108 7.72 1.73 5.90
C THR A 108 7.46 0.89 7.14
N GLY A 109 6.27 1.03 7.73
CA GLY A 109 5.76 0.11 8.74
C GLY A 109 4.94 -0.99 8.09
N LEU A 110 5.22 -2.25 8.43
CA LEU A 110 4.47 -3.42 7.94
C LEU A 110 3.18 -3.66 8.75
N ASN A 111 3.06 -3.02 9.93
CA ASN A 111 1.83 -2.94 10.70
C ASN A 111 1.52 -1.50 11.13
N ASP A 112 0.33 -1.25 11.67
CA ASP A 112 -0.11 0.09 12.09
C ASP A 112 0.82 0.67 13.18
N GLU A 113 1.31 -0.17 14.09
CA GLU A 113 2.30 0.26 15.07
C GLU A 113 3.62 0.65 14.43
N GLY A 114 4.12 -0.10 13.44
CA GLY A 114 5.36 0.20 12.73
C GLY A 114 5.26 1.53 12.01
N LYS A 115 4.10 1.80 11.38
CA LYS A 115 3.79 3.10 10.78
C LYS A 115 3.79 4.20 11.85
N MET A 116 3.23 3.92 13.03
CA MET A 116 3.21 4.85 14.16
C MET A 116 4.62 5.18 14.67
N ILE A 117 5.50 4.18 14.83
CA ILE A 117 6.88 4.39 15.30
C ILE A 117 7.61 5.38 14.39
N ILE A 118 7.58 5.14 13.08
CA ILE A 118 8.36 5.92 12.10
C ILE A 118 7.70 7.26 11.72
N TYR A 119 6.43 7.45 12.05
CA TYR A 119 5.70 8.67 11.67
C TYR A 119 6.31 9.91 12.33
N GLY A 120 6.65 10.89 11.48
CA GLY A 120 7.29 12.15 11.89
C GLY A 120 8.78 12.02 12.20
N GLU A 121 9.39 10.85 12.04
CA GLU A 121 10.81 10.62 12.37
C GLU A 121 11.71 10.78 11.14
N ALA A 122 12.82 11.50 11.31
CA ALA A 122 13.78 11.76 10.23
C ALA A 122 14.77 10.59 10.07
N ILE A 123 14.31 9.45 9.54
CA ILE A 123 15.12 8.22 9.39
C ILE A 123 15.73 8.09 7.99
N VAL A 124 14.97 8.44 6.94
CA VAL A 124 15.47 8.35 5.56
C VAL A 124 16.70 9.25 5.38
N GLY A 125 17.76 8.69 4.79
CA GLY A 125 19.04 9.35 4.57
C GLY A 125 20.03 9.23 5.74
N LYS A 126 19.64 8.63 6.87
CA LYS A 126 20.57 8.24 7.94
C LYS A 126 21.29 6.94 7.62
N ASN A 127 22.36 6.66 8.35
CA ASN A 127 22.96 5.33 8.34
C ASN A 127 22.08 4.33 9.11
N LEU A 128 22.18 3.06 8.76
CA LEU A 128 21.38 1.99 9.36
C LEU A 128 21.57 1.89 10.88
N ASP A 129 22.78 2.18 11.39
CA ASP A 129 23.03 2.19 12.83
C ASP A 129 22.22 3.27 13.56
N GLU A 130 22.24 4.51 13.04
CA GLU A 130 21.44 5.61 13.57
C GLU A 130 19.93 5.32 13.47
N ALA A 131 19.49 4.66 12.38
CA ALA A 131 18.10 4.30 12.18
C ALA A 131 17.63 3.26 13.21
N LEU A 132 18.43 2.20 13.44
CA LEU A 132 18.16 1.19 14.46
C LEU A 132 18.16 1.81 15.86
N GLU A 133 19.08 2.74 16.13
CA GLU A 133 19.12 3.47 17.40
C GLU A 133 17.84 4.28 17.64
N ILE A 134 17.36 5.02 16.63
CA ILE A 134 16.10 5.78 16.72
C ILE A 134 14.91 4.84 16.96
N ILE A 135 14.82 3.75 16.19
CA ILE A 135 13.71 2.78 16.31
C ILE A 135 13.67 2.18 17.71
N VAL A 136 14.79 1.63 18.19
CA VAL A 136 14.87 1.01 19.53
C VAL A 136 14.51 2.02 20.62
N LYS A 137 15.04 3.25 20.55
CA LYS A 137 14.71 4.28 21.54
C LYS A 137 13.23 4.62 21.56
N ILE A 138 12.59 4.78 20.40
CA ILE A 138 11.15 5.06 20.35
C ILE A 138 10.35 3.85 20.86
N GLU A 139 10.72 2.62 20.49
CA GLU A 139 10.06 1.42 20.98
C GLU A 139 10.21 1.25 22.50
N THR A 140 11.35 1.65 23.07
CA THR A 140 11.55 1.73 24.53
C THR A 140 10.67 2.82 25.15
N ASP A 141 10.69 4.04 24.61
CA ASP A 141 9.90 5.18 25.11
C ASP A 141 8.38 4.93 25.08
N LEU A 142 7.93 4.04 24.18
CA LEU A 142 6.53 3.64 24.02
C LEU A 142 6.18 2.32 24.74
N GLY A 143 7.14 1.72 25.47
CA GLY A 143 6.91 0.54 26.31
C GLY A 143 6.82 -0.79 25.56
N TYR A 144 7.18 -0.82 24.28
CA TYR A 144 7.32 -2.07 23.52
C TYR A 144 8.55 -2.85 23.98
N LEU A 145 9.66 -2.13 24.19
CA LEU A 145 10.86 -2.63 24.87
C LEU A 145 10.86 -2.08 26.30
N VAL A 146 10.88 -2.95 27.31
CA VAL A 146 10.76 -2.55 28.71
C VAL A 146 12.06 -2.80 29.45
N GLU A 147 12.64 -1.76 30.03
CA GLU A 147 13.82 -1.87 30.90
C GLU A 147 13.56 -2.85 32.05
N GLY A 148 14.52 -3.72 32.36
CA GLY A 148 14.38 -4.72 33.44
C GLY A 148 13.49 -5.92 33.12
N SER A 149 12.76 -5.92 31.98
CA SER A 149 11.99 -7.09 31.55
C SER A 149 12.86 -8.12 30.85
N ASP A 150 12.59 -9.41 31.10
CA ASP A 150 13.26 -10.55 30.46
C ASP A 150 12.49 -11.08 29.23
N ASP A 151 11.31 -10.53 28.94
CA ASP A 151 10.43 -10.95 27.84
C ASP A 151 10.65 -10.17 26.52
N ASN A 152 11.58 -9.21 26.51
CA ASN A 152 11.83 -8.41 25.30
C ASN A 152 12.47 -9.25 24.20
N LYS A 153 11.96 -9.07 22.98
CA LYS A 153 12.42 -9.78 21.79
C LYS A 153 12.50 -8.82 20.61
N VAL A 154 13.60 -8.91 19.87
CA VAL A 154 13.82 -8.22 18.60
C VAL A 154 14.11 -9.29 17.55
N THR A 155 13.32 -9.35 16.49
CA THR A 155 13.61 -10.17 15.32
C THR A 155 14.19 -9.28 14.24
N LEU A 156 15.33 -9.69 13.68
CA LEU A 156 15.98 -9.04 12.55
C LEU A 156 15.88 -9.93 11.31
N THR A 157 15.31 -9.40 10.23
CA THR A 157 15.18 -10.12 8.95
C THR A 157 15.95 -9.37 7.87
N ILE A 158 16.92 -10.04 7.24
CA ILE A 158 17.76 -9.43 6.19
C ILE A 158 17.52 -10.16 4.87
N SER A 159 17.17 -9.39 3.83
CA SER A 159 17.14 -9.85 2.44
C SER A 159 18.25 -9.15 1.69
N ALA A 160 19.19 -9.89 1.09
CA ALA A 160 20.26 -9.35 0.26
C ALA A 160 20.57 -10.29 -0.92
N ASN A 161 21.28 -9.79 -1.93
CA ASN A 161 21.59 -10.54 -3.15
C ASN A 161 22.46 -11.79 -2.88
N THR A 162 23.35 -11.73 -1.90
CA THR A 162 24.26 -12.82 -1.57
C THR A 162 24.30 -13.06 -0.07
N GLU A 163 24.57 -14.30 0.33
CA GLU A 163 24.74 -14.68 1.74
C GLU A 163 25.88 -13.91 2.42
N GLU A 164 26.93 -13.54 1.68
CA GLU A 164 28.02 -12.69 2.20
C GLU A 164 27.50 -11.30 2.62
N ILE A 165 26.67 -10.67 1.79
CA ILE A 165 26.07 -9.37 2.11
C ILE A 165 25.07 -9.52 3.26
N THR A 166 24.25 -10.57 3.24
CA THR A 166 23.31 -10.89 4.34
C THR A 166 24.05 -10.98 5.67
N ASN A 167 25.11 -11.79 5.75
CA ASN A 167 25.88 -11.99 6.97
C ASN A 167 26.56 -10.70 7.45
N LYS A 168 27.10 -9.90 6.53
CA LYS A 168 27.74 -8.61 6.85
C LYS A 168 26.74 -7.64 7.48
N ILE A 169 25.55 -7.52 6.91
CA ILE A 169 24.51 -6.60 7.40
C ILE A 169 23.88 -7.13 8.68
N GLU A 170 23.69 -8.45 8.79
CA GLU A 170 23.23 -9.09 10.03
C GLU A 170 24.19 -8.82 11.19
N GLU A 171 25.49 -9.09 11.01
CA GLU A 171 26.50 -8.85 12.05
C GLU A 171 26.54 -7.37 12.45
N PHE A 172 26.54 -6.47 11.47
CA PHE A 172 26.50 -5.02 11.71
C PHE A 172 25.26 -4.60 12.51
N SER A 173 24.08 -5.07 12.12
CA SER A 173 22.81 -4.72 12.75
C SER A 173 22.71 -5.31 14.15
N ARG A 174 23.11 -6.58 14.33
CA ARG A 174 23.16 -7.24 15.66
C ARG A 174 24.08 -6.51 16.63
N ASN A 175 25.28 -6.12 16.19
CA ASN A 175 26.22 -5.38 17.03
C ASN A 175 25.66 -4.01 17.42
N THR A 176 25.00 -3.32 16.49
CA THR A 176 24.33 -2.05 16.77
C THR A 176 23.20 -2.23 17.77
N LEU A 177 22.30 -3.17 17.53
CA LEU A 177 21.17 -3.45 18.42
C LEU A 177 21.64 -3.80 19.83
N ASN A 178 22.62 -4.71 19.98
CA ASN A 178 23.20 -5.03 21.29
C ASN A 178 23.71 -3.78 22.02
N LYS A 179 24.46 -2.92 21.31
CA LYS A 179 24.98 -1.69 21.88
C LYS A 179 23.86 -0.74 22.34
N VAL A 180 22.84 -0.52 21.52
CA VAL A 180 21.73 0.39 21.87
C VAL A 180 20.88 -0.18 23.01
N LEU A 181 20.64 -1.50 23.02
CA LEU A 181 19.94 -2.18 24.10
C LEU A 181 20.71 -2.06 25.43
N GLU A 182 22.04 -2.23 25.41
CA GLU A 182 22.90 -1.99 26.58
C GLU A 182 22.85 -0.52 27.05
N GLU A 183 22.89 0.45 26.12
CA GLU A 183 22.82 1.88 26.43
C GLU A 183 21.46 2.30 27.03
N THR A 184 20.38 1.60 26.65
CA THR A 184 19.01 1.84 27.13
C THR A 184 18.65 1.00 28.35
N GLY A 185 19.54 0.14 28.86
CA GLY A 185 19.27 -0.76 29.98
C GLY A 185 18.30 -1.91 29.65
N VAL A 186 17.91 -2.05 28.39
CA VAL A 186 16.97 -3.08 27.94
C VAL A 186 17.72 -4.41 27.72
N ILE A 187 17.25 -5.45 28.39
CA ILE A 187 17.69 -6.82 28.11
C ILE A 187 16.71 -7.41 27.09
N ALA A 188 17.17 -7.73 25.88
CA ALA A 188 16.34 -8.34 24.85
C ALA A 188 17.04 -9.49 24.12
N THR A 189 16.27 -10.48 23.71
CA THR A 189 16.75 -11.55 22.83
C THR A 189 16.70 -11.07 21.38
N ILE A 190 17.83 -11.08 20.68
CA ILE A 190 17.89 -10.77 19.25
C ILE A 190 17.89 -12.07 18.43
N GLU A 191 16.78 -12.34 17.76
CA GLU A 191 16.65 -13.43 16.80
C GLU A 191 16.90 -12.95 15.38
N THR A 192 17.38 -13.86 14.52
CA THR A 192 17.50 -13.58 13.09
C THR A 192 16.69 -14.54 12.27
N ALA A 193 15.96 -13.99 11.31
CA ALA A 193 15.13 -14.71 10.37
C ALA A 193 15.65 -14.52 8.95
N LYS A 194 15.35 -15.49 8.09
CA LYS A 194 15.68 -15.39 6.67
C LYS A 194 14.75 -14.37 6.02
N GLY A 195 15.34 -13.44 5.29
CA GLY A 195 14.59 -12.55 4.42
C GLY A 195 14.08 -13.24 3.16
N TYR A 196 13.54 -12.43 2.26
CA TYR A 196 12.95 -12.89 1.01
C TYR A 196 14.00 -13.59 0.14
N ALA A 197 13.63 -14.75 -0.37
CA ALA A 197 14.28 -15.35 -1.52
C ALA A 197 14.01 -14.52 -2.78
N GLU A 198 14.84 -14.68 -3.81
CA GLU A 198 14.70 -13.95 -5.08
C GLU A 198 13.32 -14.14 -5.72
N GLU A 199 12.78 -15.36 -5.73
CA GLU A 199 11.43 -15.63 -6.25
C GLU A 199 10.33 -14.98 -5.40
N GLU A 200 10.53 -14.84 -4.08
CA GLU A 200 9.58 -14.14 -3.20
C GLU A 200 9.64 -12.63 -3.46
N LEU A 201 10.83 -12.06 -3.67
CA LEU A 201 11.00 -10.65 -4.06
C LEU A 201 10.39 -10.35 -5.42
N LYS A 202 10.48 -11.29 -6.37
CA LYS A 202 9.83 -11.17 -7.66
C LYS A 202 8.32 -11.10 -7.53
N LEU A 203 7.73 -12.01 -6.73
CA LEU A 203 6.28 -11.99 -6.47
C LEU A 203 5.86 -10.70 -5.75
N LEU A 204 6.63 -10.28 -4.74
CA LEU A 204 6.41 -9.03 -4.03
C LEU A 204 6.48 -7.83 -4.98
N ALA A 205 7.51 -7.71 -5.83
CA ALA A 205 7.63 -6.62 -6.78
C ALA A 205 6.41 -6.53 -7.72
N LYS A 206 5.86 -7.67 -8.15
CA LYS A 206 4.64 -7.71 -8.96
C LYS A 206 3.40 -7.24 -8.21
N GLU A 207 3.30 -7.61 -6.94
CA GLU A 207 2.20 -7.20 -6.07
C GLU A 207 2.25 -5.69 -5.78
N LEU A 208 3.45 -5.15 -5.55
CA LEU A 208 3.67 -3.74 -5.24
C LEU A 208 3.52 -2.84 -6.48
N ASP A 209 3.96 -3.28 -7.66
CA ASP A 209 3.78 -2.57 -8.93
C ASP A 209 3.04 -3.45 -9.96
N PRO A 210 1.70 -3.38 -10.02
CA PRO A 210 0.88 -4.16 -10.95
C PRO A 210 1.01 -3.70 -12.40
N THR A 211 1.74 -2.61 -12.68
CA THR A 211 1.98 -2.13 -14.04
C THR A 211 3.14 -2.85 -14.72
N LEU A 212 3.94 -3.62 -13.96
CA LEU A 212 5.03 -4.43 -14.49
C LEU A 212 4.49 -5.61 -15.31
N THR A 213 4.98 -5.72 -16.53
CA THR A 213 4.69 -6.86 -17.41
C THR A 213 5.47 -8.11 -16.97
N GLU A 214 4.99 -9.29 -17.39
CA GLU A 214 5.72 -10.55 -17.21
C GLU A 214 7.11 -10.51 -17.87
N GLU A 215 7.26 -9.85 -19.02
CA GLU A 215 8.56 -9.75 -19.68
C GLU A 215 9.53 -8.89 -18.86
N GLU A 216 9.09 -7.73 -18.35
CA GLU A 216 9.91 -6.85 -17.54
C GLU A 216 10.37 -7.56 -16.26
N ILE A 217 9.45 -8.15 -15.51
CA ILE A 217 9.77 -8.77 -14.24
C ILE A 217 10.64 -10.03 -14.38
N ASN A 218 10.55 -10.74 -15.51
CA ASN A 218 11.44 -11.88 -15.80
C ASN A 218 12.86 -11.45 -16.20
N ASN A 219 13.05 -10.19 -16.58
CA ASN A 219 14.35 -9.62 -16.93
C ASN A 219 15.01 -8.86 -15.77
N PHE A 220 14.31 -8.69 -14.65
CA PHE A 220 14.83 -8.02 -13.46
C PHE A 220 15.92 -8.85 -12.79
N ASN A 221 16.91 -8.14 -12.26
CA ASN A 221 17.88 -8.69 -11.31
C ASN A 221 17.46 -8.34 -9.87
N TYR A 222 18.17 -8.89 -8.87
CA TYR A 222 17.91 -8.63 -7.45
C TYR A 222 17.70 -7.14 -7.10
N ASN A 223 18.57 -6.26 -7.61
CA ASN A 223 18.50 -4.83 -7.30
C ASN A 223 17.27 -4.15 -7.93
N ASP A 224 16.78 -4.67 -9.06
CA ASP A 224 15.56 -4.15 -9.69
C ASP A 224 14.33 -4.48 -8.82
N TYR A 225 14.26 -5.69 -8.24
CA TYR A 225 13.19 -6.03 -7.29
C TYR A 225 13.25 -5.17 -6.01
N VAL A 226 14.44 -4.98 -5.44
CA VAL A 226 14.63 -4.10 -4.28
C VAL A 226 14.27 -2.66 -4.60
N HIS A 227 14.54 -2.21 -5.83
CA HIS A 227 14.15 -0.88 -6.28
C HIS A 227 12.63 -0.71 -6.29
N VAL A 228 11.87 -1.70 -6.78
CA VAL A 228 10.40 -1.66 -6.72
C VAL A 228 9.92 -1.52 -5.28
N VAL A 229 10.48 -2.30 -4.35
CA VAL A 229 10.17 -2.17 -2.91
C VAL A 229 10.48 -0.77 -2.38
N GLN A 230 11.63 -0.20 -2.76
CA GLN A 230 12.01 1.16 -2.39
C GLN A 230 11.01 2.20 -2.91
N LEU A 231 10.67 2.12 -4.20
CA LEU A 231 9.70 3.02 -4.83
C LEU A 231 8.34 2.90 -4.16
N TYR A 232 7.93 1.69 -3.81
CA TYR A 232 6.68 1.42 -3.12
C TYR A 232 6.64 2.02 -1.71
N HIS A 233 7.71 1.89 -0.92
CA HIS A 233 7.79 2.60 0.38
C HIS A 233 7.62 4.11 0.20
N LEU A 234 8.23 4.66 -0.85
CA LEU A 234 8.10 6.05 -1.27
C LEU A 234 6.79 6.35 -2.02
N GLU A 235 5.93 5.35 -2.25
CA GLU A 235 4.57 5.43 -2.81
C GLU A 235 3.48 5.38 -1.71
N VAL A 236 3.80 4.86 -0.52
CA VAL A 236 2.81 4.71 0.58
C VAL A 236 3.20 5.39 1.88
N ALA A 237 4.30 6.17 1.90
CA ALA A 237 4.82 6.75 3.15
C ALA A 237 3.82 7.66 3.89
N ASP A 238 2.89 8.28 3.17
CA ASP A 238 1.84 9.13 3.76
C ASP A 238 0.58 8.36 4.20
N LEU A 239 0.46 7.07 3.87
CA LEU A 239 -0.66 6.24 4.28
C LEU A 239 -0.42 5.72 5.70
N ALA A 240 -0.98 6.43 6.67
CA ALA A 240 -0.85 6.20 8.11
C ALA A 240 -1.67 5.00 8.65
N SER A 241 -2.20 4.14 7.78
CA SER A 241 -2.93 2.92 8.15
C SER A 241 -2.66 1.82 7.14
N VAL A 242 -2.46 0.60 7.62
CA VAL A 242 -2.31 -0.60 6.78
C VAL A 242 -3.55 -0.83 5.93
N LYS A 243 -4.76 -0.68 6.49
CA LYS A 243 -6.00 -0.85 5.70
C LYS A 243 -6.20 0.23 4.65
N LEU A 244 -5.71 1.45 4.87
CA LEU A 244 -5.69 2.47 3.81
C LEU A 244 -4.69 2.13 2.69
N GLU A 245 -3.52 1.59 3.06
CA GLU A 245 -2.53 1.10 2.11
C GLU A 245 -3.05 -0.06 1.26
N GLU A 246 -3.67 -1.06 1.89
CA GLU A 246 -4.37 -2.15 1.19
C GLU A 246 -5.43 -1.61 0.22
N MET A 247 -6.28 -0.67 0.66
CA MET A 247 -7.29 -0.05 -0.19
C MET A 247 -6.68 0.69 -1.39
N TYR A 248 -5.55 1.37 -1.19
CA TYR A 248 -4.83 2.05 -2.25
C TYR A 248 -4.27 1.08 -3.29
N ASN A 249 -3.69 -0.04 -2.85
CA ASN A 249 -3.18 -1.07 -3.75
C ASN A 249 -4.29 -1.72 -4.58
N GLU A 250 -5.40 -2.06 -3.94
CA GLU A 250 -6.60 -2.57 -4.63
C GLU A 250 -7.10 -1.55 -5.67
N PHE A 251 -7.21 -0.28 -5.27
CA PHE A 251 -7.59 0.81 -6.17
C PHE A 251 -6.65 0.88 -7.39
N LYS A 252 -5.33 0.84 -7.17
CA LYS A 252 -4.30 0.86 -8.22
C LYS A 252 -4.45 -0.33 -9.17
N ASN A 253 -4.60 -1.54 -8.64
CA ASN A 253 -4.77 -2.77 -9.40
C ASN A 253 -5.96 -2.69 -10.36
N TYR A 254 -7.12 -2.23 -9.89
CA TYR A 254 -8.33 -2.18 -10.70
C TYR A 254 -8.35 -1.03 -11.71
N GLN A 255 -7.64 0.07 -11.45
CA GLN A 255 -7.57 1.20 -12.37
C GLN A 255 -6.93 0.84 -13.71
N ILE A 256 -6.04 -0.15 -13.75
CA ILE A 256 -5.49 -0.71 -14.99
C ILE A 256 -6.63 -1.23 -15.88
N SER A 257 -7.50 -2.06 -15.31
CA SER A 257 -8.64 -2.64 -16.03
C SER A 257 -9.66 -1.58 -16.43
N ILE A 258 -10.00 -0.65 -15.53
CA ILE A 258 -10.93 0.46 -15.82
C ILE A 258 -10.43 1.30 -16.99
N THR A 259 -9.15 1.66 -16.99
CA THR A 259 -8.53 2.48 -18.04
C THR A 259 -8.58 1.79 -19.39
N GLU A 260 -8.23 0.51 -19.45
CA GLU A 260 -8.34 -0.28 -20.67
C GLU A 260 -9.79 -0.31 -21.18
N LYS A 261 -10.75 -0.64 -20.31
CA LYS A 261 -12.16 -0.78 -20.70
C LYS A 261 -12.80 0.55 -21.10
N GLU A 262 -12.37 1.68 -20.55
CA GLU A 262 -12.79 3.00 -21.02
C GLU A 262 -12.26 3.29 -22.43
N ALA A 263 -10.99 3.00 -22.71
CA ALA A 263 -10.41 3.16 -24.03
C ALA A 263 -11.10 2.28 -25.08
N VAL A 264 -11.37 1.02 -24.75
CA VAL A 264 -12.13 0.10 -25.60
C VAL A 264 -13.54 0.65 -25.84
N LYS A 265 -14.25 1.10 -24.80
CA LYS A 265 -15.59 1.71 -24.97
C LYS A 265 -15.56 2.86 -25.97
N ASN A 266 -14.58 3.75 -25.86
CA ASN A 266 -14.44 4.89 -26.75
C ASN A 266 -14.21 4.44 -28.20
N ALA A 267 -13.37 3.43 -28.43
CA ALA A 267 -13.15 2.87 -29.76
C ALA A 267 -14.41 2.16 -30.31
N VAL A 268 -15.10 1.38 -29.48
CA VAL A 268 -16.33 0.64 -29.85
C VAL A 268 -17.43 1.59 -30.30
N ASN A 269 -17.57 2.75 -29.66
CA ASN A 269 -18.58 3.74 -30.02
C ASN A 269 -18.40 4.37 -31.42
N HIS A 270 -17.24 4.19 -32.03
CA HIS A 270 -16.93 4.66 -33.38
C HIS A 270 -17.09 3.59 -34.46
N LEU A 271 -17.47 2.36 -34.09
CA LEU A 271 -17.68 1.27 -35.05
C LEU A 271 -18.91 1.51 -35.94
N ASP A 272 -18.88 0.90 -37.11
CA ASP A 272 -19.96 0.98 -38.09
C ASP A 272 -21.30 0.48 -37.54
N ILE A 273 -22.40 0.96 -38.15
CA ILE A 273 -23.78 0.61 -37.79
C ILE A 273 -24.06 -0.90 -37.75
N ILE A 274 -23.27 -1.71 -38.46
CA ILE A 274 -23.40 -3.18 -38.43
C ILE A 274 -23.10 -3.77 -37.04
N TYR A 275 -22.34 -3.06 -36.21
CA TYR A 275 -22.00 -3.44 -34.84
C TYR A 275 -22.94 -2.83 -33.79
N GLN A 276 -24.00 -2.11 -34.18
CA GLN A 276 -24.85 -1.33 -33.25
C GLN A 276 -25.37 -2.16 -32.06
N GLY A 277 -25.72 -3.44 -32.26
CA GLY A 277 -26.13 -4.33 -31.17
C GLY A 277 -25.00 -4.61 -30.16
N LEU A 278 -23.78 -4.85 -30.65
CA LEU A 278 -22.60 -5.06 -29.82
C LEU A 278 -22.12 -3.77 -29.15
N ILE A 279 -22.22 -2.62 -29.84
CA ILE A 279 -21.95 -1.29 -29.25
C ILE A 279 -22.89 -1.05 -28.06
N HIS A 280 -24.18 -1.32 -28.22
CA HIS A 280 -25.14 -1.15 -27.13
C HIS A 280 -24.85 -2.11 -25.97
N ALA A 281 -24.57 -3.39 -26.26
CA ALA A 281 -24.22 -4.38 -25.26
C ALA A 281 -22.95 -4.01 -24.48
N TYR A 282 -21.92 -3.51 -25.17
CA TYR A 282 -20.67 -3.10 -24.55
C TYR A 282 -20.85 -1.90 -23.62
N ASN A 283 -21.61 -0.88 -24.04
CA ASN A 283 -21.91 0.27 -23.19
C ASN A 283 -22.67 -0.14 -21.92
N LEU A 284 -23.66 -1.03 -22.03
CA LEU A 284 -24.37 -1.56 -20.86
C LEU A 284 -23.45 -2.34 -19.92
N ALA A 285 -22.55 -3.16 -20.48
CA ALA A 285 -21.60 -3.93 -19.70
C ALA A 285 -20.56 -3.03 -19.00
N TYR A 286 -20.11 -1.96 -19.66
CA TYR A 286 -19.23 -0.95 -19.07
C TYR A 286 -19.92 -0.16 -17.94
N ASP A 287 -21.20 0.22 -18.12
CA ASP A 287 -21.95 0.88 -17.06
C ASP A 287 -22.14 -0.07 -15.85
N ALA A 288 -22.35 -1.37 -16.09
CA ALA A 288 -22.37 -2.39 -15.03
C ALA A 288 -21.00 -2.53 -14.34
N LEU A 289 -19.90 -2.53 -15.09
CA LEU A 289 -18.54 -2.56 -14.55
C LEU A 289 -18.28 -1.35 -13.64
N ASN A 290 -18.64 -0.15 -14.06
CA ASN A 290 -18.45 1.07 -13.25
C ASN A 290 -19.29 1.05 -11.97
N ASN A 291 -20.52 0.54 -12.04
CA ASN A 291 -21.35 0.37 -10.84
C ASN A 291 -20.74 -0.67 -9.89
N ALA A 292 -20.20 -1.77 -10.42
CA ALA A 292 -19.51 -2.79 -9.63
C ALA A 292 -18.23 -2.24 -8.99
N TYR A 293 -17.44 -1.46 -9.74
CA TYR A 293 -16.24 -0.78 -9.25
C TYR A 293 -16.55 0.17 -8.11
N THR A 294 -17.59 1.01 -8.27
CA THR A 294 -18.05 1.93 -7.22
C THR A 294 -18.51 1.15 -5.98
N SER A 295 -19.29 0.09 -6.17
CA SER A 295 -19.80 -0.74 -5.06
C SER A 295 -18.68 -1.44 -4.31
N MET A 296 -17.65 -1.91 -5.00
CA MET A 296 -16.47 -2.54 -4.42
C MET A 296 -15.66 -1.55 -3.59
N GLN A 297 -15.42 -0.35 -4.12
CA GLN A 297 -14.75 0.74 -3.40
C GLN A 297 -15.51 1.16 -2.14
N ASP A 298 -16.82 1.40 -2.27
CA ASP A 298 -17.67 1.80 -1.14
C ASP A 298 -17.81 0.67 -0.12
N GLY A 299 -17.83 -0.58 -0.61
CA GLY A 299 -17.81 -1.79 0.20
C GLY A 299 -16.57 -1.86 1.08
N TYR A 300 -15.37 -1.82 0.48
CA TYR A 300 -14.11 -1.84 1.25
C TYR A 300 -14.09 -0.71 2.28
N TYR A 301 -14.41 0.52 1.85
CA TYR A 301 -14.46 1.68 2.73
C TYR A 301 -15.38 1.45 3.92
N SER A 302 -16.62 1.01 3.69
CA SER A 302 -17.62 0.80 4.76
C SER A 302 -17.23 -0.30 5.75
N GLN A 303 -16.46 -1.29 5.31
CA GLN A 303 -16.02 -2.40 6.16
C GLN A 303 -14.77 -2.02 6.97
N PHE A 304 -13.77 -1.42 6.33
CA PHE A 304 -12.43 -1.30 6.91
C PHE A 304 -11.99 0.12 7.24
N ILE A 305 -12.53 1.15 6.57
CA ILE A 305 -12.01 2.52 6.66
C ILE A 305 -12.95 3.45 7.44
N ASP A 306 -14.26 3.29 7.26
CA ASP A 306 -15.25 4.11 7.95
C ASP A 306 -15.03 4.02 9.48
N PRO A 307 -14.79 5.14 10.20
CA PRO A 307 -14.56 5.13 11.65
C PRO A 307 -15.71 4.51 12.46
N THR A 308 -16.89 4.37 11.85
CA THR A 308 -18.06 3.75 12.45
C THR A 308 -18.21 2.26 12.14
N SER A 309 -17.33 1.68 11.32
CA SER A 309 -17.35 0.26 10.99
C SER A 309 -17.08 -0.62 12.21
N GLU A 310 -17.51 -1.88 12.15
CA GLU A 310 -17.24 -2.84 13.22
C GLU A 310 -15.74 -3.10 13.38
N TYR A 311 -15.00 -3.12 12.26
CA TYR A 311 -13.55 -3.29 12.26
C TYR A 311 -12.85 -2.13 12.98
N GLN A 312 -13.15 -0.88 12.62
CA GLN A 312 -12.50 0.29 13.20
C GLN A 312 -12.79 0.42 14.70
N LYS A 313 -14.02 0.13 15.13
CA LYS A 313 -14.37 0.09 16.56
C LYS A 313 -13.59 -0.99 17.32
N ALA A 314 -13.54 -2.21 16.78
CA ALA A 314 -12.82 -3.31 17.42
C ALA A 314 -11.30 -3.08 17.46
N TRP A 315 -10.75 -2.48 16.39
CA TRP A 315 -9.34 -2.10 16.33
C TRP A 315 -8.99 -1.04 17.39
N LEU A 316 -9.84 -0.02 17.56
CA LEU A 316 -9.62 1.01 18.58
C LEU A 316 -9.70 0.43 20.00
N GLU A 317 -10.69 -0.42 20.29
CA GLU A 317 -10.78 -1.13 21.57
C GLU A 317 -9.53 -1.99 21.84
N LEU A 318 -9.04 -2.72 20.82
CA LEU A 318 -7.82 -3.52 20.92
C LEU A 318 -6.59 -2.65 21.18
N ALA A 319 -6.50 -1.49 20.52
CA ALA A 319 -5.43 -0.54 20.73
C ALA A 319 -5.43 -0.02 22.18
N GLU A 320 -6.55 0.46 22.71
CA GLU A 320 -6.66 0.91 24.11
C GLU A 320 -6.20 -0.16 25.10
N LEU A 321 -6.61 -1.41 24.87
CA LEU A 321 -6.22 -2.53 25.70
C LEU A 321 -4.72 -2.88 25.56
N LYS A 322 -4.16 -2.78 24.36
CA LYS A 322 -2.71 -2.92 24.13
C LYS A 322 -1.93 -1.87 24.92
N GLN A 323 -2.40 -0.63 24.97
CA GLN A 323 -1.76 0.41 25.80
C GLN A 323 -1.80 0.04 27.28
N ALA A 324 -2.97 -0.31 27.82
CA ALA A 324 -3.08 -0.71 29.21
C ALA A 324 -2.16 -1.90 29.55
N TYR A 325 -2.00 -2.84 28.62
CA TYR A 325 -1.06 -3.95 28.75
C TYR A 325 0.41 -3.47 28.78
N LEU A 326 0.82 -2.60 27.85
CA LEU A 326 2.18 -2.05 27.82
C LEU A 326 2.50 -1.23 29.08
N ASP A 327 1.58 -0.36 29.51
CA ASP A 327 1.71 0.40 30.75
C ASP A 327 1.92 -0.53 31.95
N GLN A 328 1.16 -1.64 32.02
CA GLN A 328 1.28 -2.62 33.08
C GLN A 328 2.59 -3.42 33.01
N ARG A 329 3.15 -3.68 31.82
CA ARG A 329 4.48 -4.31 31.69
C ARG A 329 5.55 -3.46 32.36
N VAL A 330 5.52 -2.15 32.15
CA VAL A 330 6.45 -1.21 32.78
C VAL A 330 6.27 -1.18 34.30
N VAL A 331 5.03 -1.22 34.81
CA VAL A 331 4.77 -1.34 36.25
C VAL A 331 5.40 -2.60 36.82
N VAL A 332 5.18 -3.76 36.18
CA VAL A 332 5.70 -5.05 36.66
C VAL A 332 7.23 -5.11 36.60
N ALA A 333 7.85 -4.56 35.55
CA ALA A 333 9.30 -4.56 35.41
C ALA A 333 10.01 -3.67 36.44
N ASN A 334 9.33 -2.63 36.94
CA ASN A 334 9.85 -1.73 37.98
C ASN A 334 9.56 -2.21 39.42
N LEU A 335 8.94 -3.37 39.60
CA LEU A 335 8.72 -3.93 40.94
C LEU A 335 10.06 -4.31 41.59
N THR A 336 10.19 -4.09 42.89
CA THR A 336 11.44 -4.34 43.64
C THR A 336 11.23 -5.34 44.77
N GLU A 337 12.31 -5.96 45.25
CA GLU A 337 12.28 -6.89 46.40
C GLU A 337 11.82 -6.21 47.72
N GLU A 338 11.72 -4.87 47.76
CA GLU A 338 11.20 -4.12 48.91
C GLU A 338 9.66 -4.12 48.98
N GLU A 339 8.99 -4.45 47.89
CA GLU A 339 7.53 -4.51 47.82
C GLU A 339 6.99 -5.79 48.47
N THR A 340 5.71 -5.76 48.87
CA THR A 340 5.09 -6.93 49.48
C THR A 340 4.81 -8.01 48.43
N ASP A 341 4.98 -9.28 48.81
CA ASP A 341 4.60 -10.43 47.97
C ASP A 341 3.17 -10.30 47.41
N GLU A 342 2.25 -9.75 48.21
CA GLU A 342 0.87 -9.47 47.80
C GLU A 342 0.79 -8.42 46.68
N LYS A 343 1.58 -7.33 46.75
CA LYS A 343 1.59 -6.30 45.69
C LYS A 343 2.16 -6.87 44.40
N ILE A 344 3.29 -7.58 44.49
CA ILE A 344 3.93 -8.22 43.33
C ILE A 344 2.94 -9.19 42.67
N PHE A 345 2.28 -10.03 43.46
CA PHE A 345 1.27 -10.96 42.96
C PHE A 345 0.09 -10.26 42.28
N GLN A 346 -0.42 -9.17 42.85
CA GLN A 346 -1.54 -8.41 42.28
C GLN A 346 -1.20 -7.76 40.94
N GLU A 347 -0.03 -7.10 40.83
CA GLU A 347 0.38 -6.42 39.59
C GLU A 347 0.69 -7.42 38.47
N VAL A 348 1.30 -8.57 38.80
CA VAL A 348 1.52 -9.66 37.84
C VAL A 348 0.19 -10.28 37.39
N GLN A 349 -0.75 -10.52 38.31
CA GLN A 349 -2.07 -11.05 37.95
C GLN A 349 -2.85 -10.07 37.06
N LYS A 350 -2.73 -8.76 37.31
CA LYS A 350 -3.33 -7.73 36.46
C LYS A 350 -2.74 -7.75 35.05
N LEU A 351 -1.42 -7.88 34.92
CA LEU A 351 -0.75 -8.03 33.62
C LEU A 351 -1.26 -9.26 32.85
N GLU A 352 -1.33 -10.42 33.51
CA GLU A 352 -1.86 -11.65 32.91
C GLU A 352 -3.34 -11.55 32.52
N SER A 353 -4.13 -10.77 33.28
CA SER A 353 -5.53 -10.51 32.94
C SER A 353 -5.66 -9.64 31.68
N LEU A 354 -4.89 -8.55 31.61
CA LEU A 354 -4.86 -7.65 30.45
C LEU A 354 -4.39 -8.39 29.20
N LYS A 355 -3.37 -9.24 29.32
CA LYS A 355 -2.89 -10.08 28.22
C LYS A 355 -3.98 -11.00 27.68
N ARG A 356 -4.69 -11.72 28.55
CA ARG A 356 -5.78 -12.63 28.15
C ARG A 356 -6.94 -11.87 27.51
N GLU A 357 -7.26 -10.69 28.02
CA GLU A 357 -8.30 -9.85 27.44
C GLU A 357 -7.88 -9.34 26.05
N TYR A 358 -6.61 -8.92 25.89
CA TYR A 358 -6.03 -8.50 24.62
C TYR A 358 -6.09 -9.63 23.59
N GLU A 359 -5.64 -10.83 23.94
CA GLU A 359 -5.69 -12.00 23.06
C GLU A 359 -7.13 -12.36 22.65
N ALA A 360 -8.09 -12.24 23.58
CA ALA A 360 -9.50 -12.48 23.28
C ALA A 360 -10.08 -11.42 22.32
N LYS A 361 -9.72 -10.15 22.49
CA LYS A 361 -10.15 -9.05 21.61
C LYS A 361 -9.47 -9.11 20.24
N LEU A 362 -8.20 -9.51 20.18
CA LEU A 362 -7.48 -9.76 18.94
C LEU A 362 -8.20 -10.84 18.11
N ALA A 363 -8.56 -11.97 18.74
CA ALA A 363 -9.32 -13.03 18.07
C ALA A 363 -10.70 -12.56 17.55
N ILE A 364 -11.36 -11.62 18.25
CA ILE A 364 -12.59 -10.99 17.78
C ILE A 364 -12.33 -10.11 16.56
N LEU A 365 -11.29 -9.27 16.61
CA LEU A 365 -10.90 -8.41 15.49
C LEU A 365 -10.58 -9.24 14.24
N GLU A 366 -9.79 -10.30 14.37
CA GLU A 366 -9.48 -11.24 13.29
C GLU A 366 -10.74 -11.88 12.68
N SER A 367 -11.73 -12.19 13.53
CA SER A 367 -13.02 -12.71 13.07
C SER A 367 -13.84 -11.66 12.32
N ILE A 368 -13.84 -10.40 12.76
CA ILE A 368 -14.51 -9.29 12.09
C ILE A 368 -13.84 -9.01 10.74
N GLU A 369 -12.51 -9.00 10.71
CA GLU A 369 -11.72 -8.83 9.50
C GLU A 369 -12.07 -9.90 8.47
N LYS A 370 -12.05 -11.18 8.88
CA LYS A 370 -12.42 -12.28 7.98
C LYS A 370 -13.84 -12.16 7.42
N ALA A 371 -14.80 -11.79 8.25
CA ALA A 371 -16.18 -11.59 7.82
C ALA A 371 -16.29 -10.42 6.82
N SER A 372 -15.61 -9.31 7.11
CA SER A 372 -15.52 -8.11 6.27
C SER A 372 -14.86 -8.43 4.92
N SER A 373 -13.78 -9.20 4.91
CA SER A 373 -13.10 -9.64 3.68
C SER A 373 -14.00 -10.53 2.84
N THR A 374 -14.77 -11.43 3.45
CA THR A 374 -15.75 -12.27 2.71
C THR A 374 -16.82 -11.42 2.01
N VAL A 375 -17.27 -10.34 2.66
CA VAL A 375 -18.21 -9.39 2.04
C VAL A 375 -17.55 -8.66 0.88
N TYR A 376 -16.31 -8.17 1.07
CA TYR A 376 -15.56 -7.48 0.03
C TYR A 376 -15.26 -8.39 -1.18
N GLU A 377 -14.81 -9.62 -0.97
CA GLU A 377 -14.57 -10.63 -2.01
C GLU A 377 -15.83 -10.89 -2.85
N THR A 378 -17.01 -10.83 -2.25
CA THR A 378 -18.28 -10.96 -3.00
C THR A 378 -18.48 -9.78 -3.95
N LEU A 379 -18.07 -8.57 -3.57
CA LEU A 379 -18.14 -7.38 -4.42
C LEU A 379 -17.08 -7.41 -5.53
N VAL A 380 -15.87 -7.86 -5.21
CA VAL A 380 -14.79 -8.11 -6.19
C VAL A 380 -15.26 -9.08 -7.25
N LEU A 381 -15.91 -10.19 -6.87
CA LEU A 381 -16.43 -11.18 -7.82
C LEU A 381 -17.45 -10.57 -8.80
N VAL A 382 -18.27 -9.61 -8.37
CA VAL A 382 -19.21 -8.90 -9.25
C VAL A 382 -18.46 -8.03 -10.27
N PHE A 383 -17.40 -7.36 -9.83
CA PHE A 383 -16.51 -6.58 -10.70
C PHE A 383 -15.81 -7.48 -11.73
N GLU A 384 -15.20 -8.58 -11.29
CA GLU A 384 -14.55 -9.56 -12.17
C GLU A 384 -15.52 -10.20 -13.17
N THR A 385 -16.73 -10.54 -12.73
CA THR A 385 -17.78 -11.07 -13.62
C THR A 385 -18.18 -10.05 -14.69
N SER A 386 -18.15 -8.77 -14.35
CA SER A 386 -18.41 -7.67 -15.30
C SER A 386 -17.29 -7.57 -16.33
N LEU A 387 -16.02 -7.66 -15.91
CA LEU A 387 -14.87 -7.71 -16.83
C LEU A 387 -14.95 -8.89 -17.79
N GLU A 388 -15.26 -10.09 -17.28
CA GLU A 388 -15.40 -11.30 -18.10
C GLU A 388 -16.56 -11.20 -19.10
N THR A 389 -17.66 -10.53 -18.71
CA THR A 389 -18.77 -10.24 -19.61
C THR A 389 -18.34 -9.32 -20.74
N MET A 390 -17.57 -8.28 -20.43
CA MET A 390 -17.05 -7.34 -21.43
C MET A 390 -16.09 -8.03 -22.39
N LYS A 391 -15.20 -8.88 -21.89
CA LYS A 391 -14.27 -9.67 -22.71
C LYS A 391 -14.99 -10.55 -23.74
N LYS A 392 -16.08 -11.23 -23.34
CA LYS A 392 -16.91 -12.03 -24.27
C LYS A 392 -17.58 -11.19 -25.37
N ILE A 393 -17.83 -9.91 -25.12
CA ILE A 393 -18.35 -8.98 -26.15
C ILE A 393 -17.19 -8.57 -27.06
N GLU A 394 -16.00 -8.28 -26.51
CA GLU A 394 -14.78 -7.92 -27.24
C GLU A 394 -14.36 -9.00 -28.24
N GLU A 395 -14.49 -10.28 -27.90
CA GLU A 395 -14.22 -11.41 -28.81
C GLU A 395 -15.10 -11.44 -30.06
N GLN A 396 -16.25 -10.75 -30.04
CA GLN A 396 -17.18 -10.63 -31.18
C GLN A 396 -16.99 -9.33 -31.98
N LEU A 397 -16.13 -8.43 -31.49
CA LEU A 397 -15.80 -7.16 -32.13
C LEU A 397 -14.61 -7.34 -33.11
N PRO A 398 -14.39 -6.40 -34.03
CA PRO A 398 -13.28 -6.46 -34.97
C PRO A 398 -11.91 -6.56 -34.28
N ASP A 399 -10.93 -7.16 -34.95
CA ASP A 399 -9.55 -7.31 -34.46
C ASP A 399 -8.93 -5.98 -34.01
N SER A 400 -9.31 -4.85 -34.63
CA SER A 400 -8.85 -3.51 -34.24
C SER A 400 -9.23 -3.10 -32.81
N ILE A 401 -10.26 -3.72 -32.23
CA ILE A 401 -10.63 -3.52 -30.83
C ILE A 401 -9.75 -4.36 -29.91
N GLN A 402 -9.43 -5.59 -30.32
CA GLN A 402 -8.62 -6.52 -29.52
C GLN A 402 -7.16 -6.05 -29.34
N THR A 403 -6.68 -5.15 -30.22
CA THR A 403 -5.35 -4.54 -30.09
C THR A 403 -5.28 -3.45 -29.02
N ILE A 404 -6.41 -3.03 -28.43
CA ILE A 404 -6.44 -2.01 -27.38
C ILE A 404 -6.25 -2.72 -26.04
N THR A 405 -5.01 -2.73 -25.56
CA THR A 405 -4.64 -3.24 -24.24
C THR A 405 -4.05 -2.14 -23.38
N PHE A 406 -4.04 -2.31 -22.06
CA PHE A 406 -3.35 -1.37 -21.16
C PHE A 406 -1.91 -1.09 -21.63
N GLU A 407 -1.12 -2.12 -21.92
CA GLU A 407 0.26 -2.00 -22.42
C GLU A 407 0.38 -1.08 -23.66
N THR A 408 -0.56 -1.18 -24.61
CA THR A 408 -0.56 -0.31 -25.80
C THR A 408 -0.98 1.14 -25.51
N LEU A 409 -1.72 1.36 -24.41
CA LEU A 409 -2.13 2.70 -23.99
C LEU A 409 -0.97 3.43 -23.29
N ILE A 410 -0.20 2.71 -22.47
CA ILE A 410 0.95 3.22 -21.69
C ILE A 410 2.31 2.91 -22.35
N ASP A 411 2.36 2.88 -23.68
CA ASP A 411 3.53 2.52 -24.51
C ASP A 411 4.79 3.42 -24.38
N THR A 412 4.75 4.40 -23.48
CA THR A 412 5.88 5.29 -23.18
C THR A 412 5.96 5.54 -21.68
N GLU A 413 7.18 5.73 -21.17
CA GLU A 413 7.44 6.05 -19.76
C GLU A 413 6.60 7.25 -19.29
N ASN A 414 6.51 8.31 -20.10
CA ASN A 414 5.71 9.49 -19.75
C ASN A 414 4.23 9.16 -19.52
N LYS A 415 3.63 8.30 -20.36
CA LYS A 415 2.22 7.92 -20.19
C LYS A 415 2.00 7.01 -18.99
N LEU A 416 2.91 6.08 -18.75
CA LEU A 416 2.87 5.24 -17.54
C LEU A 416 2.96 6.11 -16.28
N ASN A 417 3.86 7.10 -16.29
CA ASN A 417 4.04 8.02 -15.19
C ASN A 417 2.82 8.93 -14.98
N GLU A 418 2.23 9.44 -16.07
CA GLU A 418 0.96 10.18 -16.02
C GLU A 418 -0.17 9.32 -15.45
N PHE A 419 -0.26 8.05 -15.83
CA PHE A 419 -1.23 7.11 -15.27
C PHE A 419 -1.03 6.89 -13.76
N LYS A 420 0.20 6.58 -13.32
CA LYS A 420 0.52 6.39 -11.89
C LYS A 420 0.19 7.64 -11.08
N GLN A 421 0.49 8.82 -11.63
CA GLN A 421 0.14 10.10 -11.03
C GLN A 421 -1.36 10.30 -10.92
N GLU A 422 -2.12 10.03 -11.99
CA GLU A 422 -3.58 10.15 -11.98
C GLU A 422 -4.25 9.20 -10.99
N VAL A 423 -3.73 7.97 -10.84
CA VAL A 423 -4.18 7.01 -9.83
C VAL A 423 -3.99 7.58 -8.42
N CYS A 424 -2.79 8.07 -8.09
CA CYS A 424 -2.50 8.73 -6.82
C CYS A 424 -3.44 9.92 -6.57
N ASP A 425 -3.50 10.87 -7.52
CA ASP A 425 -4.28 12.10 -7.40
C ASP A 425 -5.77 11.79 -7.20
N THR A 426 -6.29 10.78 -7.92
CA THR A 426 -7.71 10.38 -7.82
C THR A 426 -8.01 9.73 -6.48
N PHE A 427 -7.12 8.88 -5.98
CA PHE A 427 -7.28 8.24 -4.67
C PHE A 427 -7.23 9.27 -3.55
N GLU A 428 -6.21 10.14 -3.53
CA GLU A 428 -6.09 11.23 -2.55
C GLU A 428 -7.34 12.10 -2.58
N ALA A 429 -7.78 12.55 -3.76
CA ALA A 429 -8.95 13.40 -3.88
C ALA A 429 -10.24 12.75 -3.36
N LYS A 430 -10.39 11.42 -3.51
CA LYS A 430 -11.57 10.68 -3.04
C LYS A 430 -11.53 10.39 -1.54
N TYR A 431 -10.36 10.09 -0.99
CA TYR A 431 -10.19 9.56 0.37
C TYR A 431 -9.41 10.48 1.32
N GLN A 432 -9.21 11.75 0.96
CA GLN A 432 -8.46 12.73 1.76
C GLN A 432 -8.88 12.76 3.23
N GLU A 433 -10.18 12.77 3.52
CA GLU A 433 -10.69 12.80 4.89
C GLU A 433 -10.26 11.58 5.70
N ALA A 434 -10.27 10.39 5.09
CA ALA A 434 -9.82 9.17 5.74
C ALA A 434 -8.30 9.14 5.94
N ILE A 435 -7.54 9.63 4.96
CA ILE A 435 -6.08 9.78 5.06
C ILE A 435 -5.72 10.72 6.20
N ASP A 436 -6.38 11.88 6.29
CA ASP A 436 -6.15 12.87 7.33
C ASP A 436 -6.54 12.31 8.71
N ASN A 437 -7.68 11.63 8.82
CA ASN A 437 -8.14 11.00 10.07
C ASN A 437 -7.17 9.91 10.54
N ALA A 438 -6.66 9.07 9.63
CA ALA A 438 -5.67 8.06 9.99
C ALA A 438 -4.36 8.69 10.51
N LYS A 439 -3.89 9.78 9.89
CA LYS A 439 -2.73 10.55 10.37
C LYS A 439 -2.98 11.13 11.77
N GLU A 440 -4.13 11.76 11.98
CA GLU A 440 -4.51 12.33 13.29
C GLU A 440 -4.63 11.26 14.38
N THR A 441 -5.27 10.13 14.07
CA THR A 441 -5.45 9.00 14.99
C THR A 441 -4.12 8.38 15.37
N LEU A 442 -3.25 8.13 14.39
CA LEU A 442 -1.92 7.58 14.60
C LEU A 442 -1.06 8.53 15.46
N GLN A 443 -1.09 9.84 15.18
CA GLN A 443 -0.35 10.82 15.97
C GLN A 443 -0.87 10.90 17.41
N ALA A 444 -2.19 11.01 17.60
CA ALA A 444 -2.80 11.04 18.93
C ALA A 444 -2.45 9.78 19.73
N ARG A 445 -2.38 8.63 19.05
CA ARG A 445 -2.00 7.36 19.65
C ARG A 445 -0.54 7.35 20.11
N LYS A 446 0.39 7.80 19.27
CA LYS A 446 1.81 7.93 19.61
C LYS A 446 2.01 8.84 20.84
N GLU A 447 1.29 9.97 20.87
CA GLU A 447 1.32 10.91 21.99
C GLU A 447 0.73 10.31 23.28
N ALA A 448 -0.38 9.58 23.18
CA ALA A 448 -1.02 8.93 24.32
C ALA A 448 -0.11 7.87 24.97
N LEU A 449 0.59 7.06 24.16
CA LEU A 449 1.55 6.06 24.65
C LEU A 449 2.75 6.69 25.34
N ARG A 450 3.33 7.77 24.75
CA ARG A 450 4.40 8.52 25.43
C ARG A 450 3.93 9.08 26.76
N ALA A 451 2.73 9.68 26.79
CA ALA A 451 2.19 10.32 27.97
C ALA A 451 1.84 9.34 29.10
N SER A 452 1.33 8.14 28.81
CA SER A 452 0.99 7.17 29.86
C SER A 452 2.23 6.67 30.60
N LEU A 453 3.34 6.49 29.89
CA LEU A 453 4.59 6.00 30.47
C LEU A 453 5.39 7.07 31.22
N HIS A 454 5.43 8.31 30.70
CA HIS A 454 6.25 9.38 31.28
C HIS A 454 5.54 10.19 32.39
N ASN A 455 4.22 10.07 32.55
CA ASN A 455 3.52 10.75 33.66
C ASN A 455 3.73 10.08 35.03
N ASN A 456 4.25 8.84 35.08
CA ASN A 456 4.59 8.17 36.34
C ASN A 456 5.84 8.74 37.03
N ASP A 457 6.74 9.42 36.30
CA ASP A 457 7.91 10.09 36.89
C ASP A 457 7.54 11.32 37.74
N SER A 458 6.33 11.86 37.55
CA SER A 458 5.86 13.07 38.25
C SER A 458 5.24 12.79 39.63
N GLN A 459 4.88 11.54 39.94
CA GLN A 459 4.29 11.17 41.23
C GLN A 459 5.31 10.64 42.26
N LEU A 460 6.60 10.58 41.90
CA LEU A 460 7.69 10.25 42.83
C LEU A 460 8.26 11.47 43.60
N TYR A 461 7.67 12.66 43.42
CA TYR A 461 8.10 13.91 44.08
C TYR A 461 6.96 14.70 44.77
N GLU A 462 5.90 14.03 45.23
CA GLU A 462 5.00 14.56 46.27
C GLU A 462 4.94 13.61 47.47
#